data_AF-A0A376W710-F1
#
_entry.id   AF-A0A376W710-F1
#
_cell.length_a   1.000
_cell.length_b   1.000
_cell.length_c   1.000
_cell.angle_alpha   90.00
_cell.angle_beta   90.00
_cell.angle_gamma   90.00
#
_symmetry.space_group_name_H-M   'P 1'
#
loop_
_entity.id
_entity.type
_entity.pdbx_description
1 polymer ?
#
loop_
_entity_poly.entity_id
_entity_poly.type
_entity_poly.pdbx_seq_one_letter_code
_entity_poly.pdbx_strand_id
1 'polypeptide(L)'
;MNRAVLASGIWYDLAPHLLDQAITLFGLPVSMTVDLAQLRPGAQSTDYFHAILSYPQRRVILHGTMLAAAESARYIVHGSRGSYVKYGLDPQEERLKNGERLPQEDWGYDMRDGVLTRVEGEERVEETLLTVPGELSGLLCGYS
;
A
#
# COMPACT_ATOMS: atom_id res chain seq x y z
N MET A 1 -32.74 9.08 -13.59
CA MET A 1 -32.21 8.07 -12.65
C MET A 1 -31.19 7.26 -13.42
N ASN A 2 -29.92 7.68 -13.38
CA ASN A 2 -28.89 7.20 -14.31
C ASN A 2 -28.17 5.99 -13.71
N ARG A 3 -28.41 4.81 -14.31
CA ARG A 3 -27.78 3.52 -13.95
C ARG A 3 -26.40 3.44 -14.62
N ALA A 4 -25.35 3.99 -13.98
CA ALA A 4 -23.97 3.80 -14.45
C ALA A 4 -22.88 3.90 -13.36
N VAL A 5 -23.23 3.86 -12.06
CA VAL A 5 -22.27 4.07 -10.94
C VAL A 5 -22.30 2.89 -9.96
N LEU A 6 -22.13 1.65 -10.45
CA LEU A 6 -22.10 0.47 -9.57
C LEU A 6 -20.73 -0.21 -9.49
N ALA A 7 -19.73 0.27 -10.22
CA ALA A 7 -18.36 -0.28 -10.19
C ALA A 7 -17.33 0.74 -10.72
N SER A 8 -17.38 1.98 -10.25
CA SER A 8 -16.48 3.05 -10.71
C SER A 8 -15.88 3.80 -9.53
N GLY A 9 -14.62 4.21 -9.66
CA GLY A 9 -13.90 4.99 -8.65
C GLY A 9 -12.79 4.19 -7.99
N ILE A 10 -11.94 4.89 -7.24
CA ILE A 10 -10.65 4.37 -6.79
C ILE A 10 -10.77 3.15 -5.87
N TRP A 11 -11.91 2.92 -5.23
CA TRP A 11 -12.15 1.68 -4.49
C TRP A 11 -12.13 0.47 -5.42
N TYR A 12 -12.82 0.52 -6.56
CA TYR A 12 -12.85 -0.60 -7.50
C TYR A 12 -11.56 -0.71 -8.32
N ASP A 13 -10.87 0.41 -8.55
CA ASP A 13 -9.65 0.44 -9.35
C ASP A 13 -8.40 0.06 -8.54
N LEU A 14 -8.30 0.48 -7.26
CA LEU A 14 -7.08 0.32 -6.45
C LEU A 14 -7.22 -0.66 -5.29
N ALA A 15 -8.39 -0.74 -4.63
CA ALA A 15 -8.53 -1.59 -3.46
C ALA A 15 -8.30 -3.08 -3.75
N PRO A 16 -8.67 -3.67 -4.91
CA PRO A 16 -8.35 -5.06 -5.21
C PRO A 16 -6.86 -5.37 -5.13
N HIS A 17 -5.99 -4.48 -5.63
CA HIS A 17 -4.55 -4.65 -5.56
C HIS A 17 -4.03 -4.65 -4.12
N LEU A 18 -4.56 -3.74 -3.28
CA LEU A 18 -4.18 -3.66 -1.88
C LEU A 18 -4.73 -4.84 -1.04
N LEU A 19 -5.95 -5.29 -1.35
CA LEU A 19 -6.58 -6.44 -0.71
C LEU A 19 -5.83 -7.73 -1.06
N ASP A 20 -5.46 -7.93 -2.32
CA ASP A 20 -4.68 -9.09 -2.76
C ASP A 20 -3.32 -9.16 -2.04
N GLN A 21 -2.62 -8.02 -1.92
CA GLN A 21 -1.39 -7.93 -1.14
C GLN A 21 -1.61 -8.29 0.34
N ALA A 22 -2.64 -7.70 0.97
CA ALA A 22 -2.93 -7.96 2.38
C ALA A 22 -3.29 -9.44 2.63
N ILE A 23 -4.08 -10.05 1.75
CA ILE A 23 -4.50 -11.45 1.85
C ILE A 23 -3.31 -12.39 1.60
N THR A 24 -2.48 -12.09 0.60
CA THR A 24 -1.25 -12.86 0.33
C THR A 24 -0.31 -12.84 1.53
N LEU A 25 -0.18 -11.70 2.22
CA LEU A 25 0.73 -11.55 3.36
C LEU A 25 0.17 -12.12 4.67
N PHE A 26 -1.12 -11.93 4.94
CA PHE A 26 -1.68 -12.14 6.28
C PHE A 26 -2.86 -13.11 6.29
N GLY A 27 -3.26 -13.64 5.14
CA GLY A 27 -4.47 -14.44 4.98
C GLY A 27 -5.75 -13.61 5.08
N LEU A 28 -6.89 -14.31 5.19
CA LEU A 28 -8.19 -13.66 5.30
C LEU A 28 -8.37 -12.98 6.67
N PRO A 29 -8.87 -11.74 6.71
CA PRO A 29 -9.23 -11.09 7.96
C PRO A 29 -10.48 -11.72 8.58
N VAL A 30 -10.67 -11.52 9.88
CA VAL A 30 -11.89 -11.90 10.61
C VAL A 30 -13.05 -10.99 10.21
N SER A 31 -12.77 -9.71 9.99
CA SER A 31 -13.75 -8.73 9.54
C SER A 31 -13.07 -7.58 8.80
N MET A 32 -13.87 -6.84 8.03
CA MET A 32 -13.43 -5.63 7.35
C MET A 32 -14.49 -4.54 7.54
N THR A 33 -14.05 -3.35 7.90
CA THR A 33 -14.89 -2.13 7.91
C THR A 33 -14.33 -1.17 6.86
N VAL A 34 -15.19 -0.60 6.04
CA VAL A 34 -14.79 0.29 4.94
C VAL A 34 -15.58 1.58 5.02
N ASP A 35 -14.87 2.69 5.03
CA ASP A 35 -15.40 4.03 4.79
C ASP A 35 -15.09 4.43 3.34
N LEU A 36 -16.13 4.85 2.62
CA LEU A 36 -16.06 5.28 1.21
C LEU A 36 -16.67 6.67 1.10
N ALA A 37 -15.99 7.57 0.40
CA ALA A 37 -16.49 8.93 0.23
C ALA A 37 -16.20 9.52 -1.16
N GLN A 38 -16.91 10.60 -1.42
CA GLN A 38 -16.71 11.52 -2.53
C GLN A 38 -16.31 12.87 -1.92
N LEU A 39 -15.01 13.15 -1.85
CA LEU A 39 -14.48 14.32 -1.14
C LEU A 39 -14.19 15.50 -2.07
N ARG A 40 -13.88 15.28 -3.36
CA ARG A 40 -13.68 16.40 -4.28
C ARG A 40 -15.01 17.05 -4.65
N PRO A 41 -15.08 18.39 -4.76
CA PRO A 41 -16.26 19.08 -5.26
C PRO A 41 -16.66 18.54 -6.65
N GLY A 42 -17.91 18.10 -6.77
CA GLY A 42 -18.45 17.57 -8.03
C GLY A 42 -17.99 16.16 -8.39
N ALA A 43 -17.34 15.41 -7.48
CA ALA A 43 -16.99 14.01 -7.70
C ALA A 43 -18.23 13.18 -8.10
N GLN A 44 -18.09 12.35 -9.13
CA GLN A 44 -19.15 11.50 -9.67
C GLN A 44 -18.97 10.02 -9.29
N SER A 45 -17.81 9.67 -8.75
CA SER A 45 -17.43 8.33 -8.31
C SER A 45 -16.59 8.42 -7.03
N THR A 46 -16.48 7.32 -6.30
CA THR A 46 -15.67 7.24 -5.07
C THR A 46 -14.23 7.67 -5.34
N ASP A 47 -13.75 8.67 -4.61
CA ASP A 47 -12.39 9.22 -4.72
C ASP A 47 -11.63 9.19 -3.38
N TYR A 48 -12.22 8.51 -2.40
CA TYR A 48 -11.65 8.25 -1.08
C TYR A 48 -12.08 6.87 -0.58
N PHE A 49 -11.16 6.13 0.04
CA PHE A 49 -11.49 4.99 0.89
C PHE A 49 -10.55 4.86 2.09
N HIS A 50 -11.09 4.32 3.18
CA HIS A 50 -10.34 3.88 4.34
C HIS A 50 -10.91 2.54 4.83
N ALA A 51 -10.18 1.45 4.59
CA ALA A 51 -10.57 0.11 4.97
C ALA A 51 -9.69 -0.42 6.10
N ILE A 52 -10.32 -0.93 7.15
CA ILE A 52 -9.65 -1.58 8.28
C ILE A 52 -9.97 -3.07 8.23
N LEU A 53 -8.95 -3.87 7.94
CA LEU A 53 -8.99 -5.33 8.01
C LEU A 53 -8.56 -5.76 9.42
N SER A 54 -9.46 -6.47 10.10
CA SER A 54 -9.25 -6.92 11.48
C SER A 54 -8.81 -8.37 11.52
N TYR A 55 -7.67 -8.61 12.15
CA TYR A 55 -7.14 -9.93 12.48
C TYR A 55 -7.08 -10.06 14.02
N PRO A 56 -6.94 -11.27 14.60
CA PRO A 56 -6.91 -11.43 16.05
C PRO A 56 -5.84 -10.58 16.77
N GLN A 57 -4.65 -10.46 16.17
CA GLN A 57 -3.48 -9.81 16.81
C GLN A 57 -2.91 -8.62 16.02
N ARG A 58 -3.53 -8.24 14.90
CA ARG A 58 -3.04 -7.16 14.03
C ARG A 58 -4.16 -6.41 13.34
N ARG A 59 -3.83 -5.25 12.80
CA ARG A 59 -4.70 -4.43 11.96
C ARG A 59 -3.96 -4.12 10.67
N VAL A 60 -4.66 -4.23 9.55
CA VAL A 60 -4.17 -3.79 8.25
C VAL A 60 -5.10 -2.69 7.76
N ILE A 61 -4.52 -1.54 7.44
CA ILE A 61 -5.27 -0.38 6.98
C ILE A 61 -4.93 -0.16 5.51
N LEU A 62 -5.95 -0.17 4.67
CA LEU A 62 -5.83 0.17 3.25
C LEU A 62 -6.46 1.54 3.06
N HIS A 63 -5.72 2.45 2.45
CA HIS A 63 -6.16 3.83 2.30
C HIS A 63 -5.87 4.36 0.91
N GLY A 64 -6.79 5.15 0.38
CA GLY A 64 -6.61 5.88 -0.88
C GLY A 64 -7.42 7.16 -0.89
N THR A 65 -6.85 8.21 -1.46
CA THR A 65 -7.48 9.52 -1.59
C THR A 65 -6.96 10.26 -2.82
N MET A 66 -7.84 10.97 -3.52
CA MET A 66 -7.45 11.87 -4.62
C MET A 66 -7.16 13.31 -4.15
N LEU A 67 -7.10 13.56 -2.83
CA LEU A 67 -6.87 14.89 -2.23
C LEU A 67 -5.56 15.00 -1.44
N ALA A 68 -4.63 14.03 -1.58
CA ALA A 68 -3.31 14.14 -0.99
C ALA A 68 -2.43 15.10 -1.81
N ALA A 69 -2.14 16.29 -1.26
CA ALA A 69 -1.23 17.24 -1.89
C ALA A 69 0.26 16.89 -1.64
N ALA A 70 0.56 16.34 -0.47
CA ALA A 70 1.89 15.83 -0.13
C ALA A 70 1.95 14.32 -0.33
N GLU A 71 3.13 13.82 -0.69
CA GLU A 71 3.39 12.38 -0.74
C GLU A 71 3.19 11.76 0.65
N SER A 72 2.45 10.64 0.69
CA SER A 72 2.33 9.80 1.88
C SER A 72 3.16 8.53 1.72
N ALA A 73 3.59 7.93 2.83
CA ALA A 73 4.21 6.62 2.79
C ALA A 73 3.28 5.61 2.12
N ARG A 74 3.84 4.79 1.22
CA ARG A 74 3.13 3.68 0.57
C ARG A 74 2.90 2.53 1.55
N TYR A 75 3.93 2.22 2.34
CA TYR A 75 3.85 1.23 3.40
C TYR A 75 4.35 1.82 4.71
N ILE A 76 3.60 1.57 5.76
CA ILE A 76 4.00 1.78 7.15
C ILE A 76 3.66 0.48 7.88
N VAL A 77 4.66 -0.17 8.43
CA VAL A 77 4.48 -1.40 9.21
C VAL A 77 5.14 -1.25 10.56
N HIS A 78 4.37 -1.53 11.60
CA HIS A 78 4.85 -1.50 12.98
C HIS A 78 4.76 -2.90 13.57
N GLY A 79 5.87 -3.34 14.15
CA GLY A 79 5.98 -4.60 14.87
C GLY A 79 6.55 -4.38 16.26
N SER A 80 6.63 -5.46 17.04
CA SER A 80 7.14 -5.42 18.42
C SER A 80 8.63 -5.00 18.51
N ARG A 81 9.38 -5.11 17.41
CA ARG A 81 10.83 -4.88 17.36
C ARG A 81 11.25 -3.67 16.53
N GLY A 82 10.31 -2.95 15.92
CA GLY A 82 10.65 -1.84 15.04
C GLY A 82 9.52 -1.44 14.09
N SER A 83 9.86 -0.51 13.20
CA SER A 83 8.94 0.05 12.21
C SER A 83 9.62 0.12 10.85
N TYR A 84 8.91 -0.28 9.80
CA TYR A 84 9.35 -0.13 8.42
C TYR A 84 8.49 0.91 7.71
N VAL A 85 9.12 1.85 7.02
CA VAL A 85 8.45 2.88 6.21
C VAL A 85 9.03 2.89 4.81
N LYS A 86 8.16 2.86 3.81
CA LYS A 86 8.54 2.97 2.39
C LYS A 86 7.69 4.01 1.68
N TYR A 87 8.36 4.86 0.91
CA TYR A 87 7.78 5.87 0.03
C TYR A 87 7.95 5.45 -1.44
N GLY A 88 7.37 6.24 -2.36
CA GLY A 88 7.39 5.93 -3.79
C GLY A 88 6.22 5.05 -4.23
N LEU A 89 5.93 5.10 -5.53
CA LEU A 89 4.96 4.22 -6.20
C LEU A 89 5.71 3.14 -6.97
N ASP A 90 5.02 2.03 -7.25
CA ASP A 90 5.55 1.00 -8.15
C ASP A 90 5.83 1.63 -9.54
N PRO A 91 7.08 1.61 -10.03
CA PRO A 91 7.44 2.27 -11.27
C PRO A 91 6.87 1.57 -12.51
N GLN A 92 6.40 0.33 -12.41
CA GLN A 92 5.97 -0.47 -13.56
C GLN A 92 4.81 0.15 -14.31
N GLU A 93 3.83 0.72 -13.60
CA GLU A 93 2.66 1.31 -14.25
C GLU A 93 3.06 2.51 -15.13
N GLU A 94 3.94 3.37 -14.61
CA GLU A 94 4.45 4.52 -15.37
C GLU A 94 5.37 4.09 -16.52
N ARG A 95 6.21 3.08 -16.33
CA ARG A 95 7.04 2.50 -17.41
C ARG A 95 6.19 1.92 -18.54
N LEU A 96 5.11 1.21 -18.21
CA LEU A 96 4.14 0.71 -19.19
C LEU A 96 3.43 1.84 -19.94
N LYS A 97 3.00 2.90 -19.24
CA LYS A 97 2.41 4.10 -19.85
C LYS A 97 3.38 4.81 -20.80
N ASN A 98 4.67 4.80 -20.46
CA ASN A 98 5.76 5.35 -21.28
C ASN A 98 6.15 4.44 -22.47
N GLY A 99 5.46 3.31 -22.64
CA GLY A 99 5.61 2.45 -23.82
C GLY A 99 6.68 1.36 -23.68
N GLU A 100 7.28 1.20 -22.49
CA GLU A 100 8.23 0.13 -22.25
C GLU A 100 7.56 -1.25 -22.37
N ARG A 101 8.35 -2.25 -22.75
CA ARG A 101 7.90 -3.62 -23.00
C ARG A 101 8.84 -4.62 -22.34
N LEU A 102 8.25 -5.65 -21.77
CA LEU A 102 8.95 -6.79 -21.20
C LEU A 102 9.62 -7.64 -22.30
N PRO A 103 10.75 -8.32 -22.00
CA PRO A 103 11.49 -8.25 -20.73
C PRO A 103 12.39 -7.01 -20.66
N GLN A 104 12.61 -6.50 -19.46
CA GLN A 104 13.67 -5.54 -19.13
C GLN A 104 14.45 -6.10 -17.93
N GLU A 105 15.77 -5.95 -17.92
CA GLU A 105 16.64 -6.48 -16.85
C GLU A 105 16.33 -5.84 -15.48
N ASP A 106 15.93 -4.58 -15.48
CA ASP A 106 15.57 -3.78 -14.30
C ASP A 106 14.06 -3.69 -14.07
N TRP A 107 13.26 -4.58 -14.69
CA TRP A 107 11.81 -4.50 -14.60
C TRP A 107 11.31 -4.58 -13.15
N GLY A 108 10.50 -3.60 -12.75
CA GLY A 108 9.98 -3.53 -11.38
C GLY A 108 10.97 -3.05 -10.34
N TYR A 109 12.22 -2.71 -10.72
CA TYR A 109 13.17 -2.13 -9.80
C TYR A 109 12.72 -0.74 -9.34
N ASP A 110 12.55 -0.59 -8.02
CA ASP A 110 12.17 0.65 -7.38
C ASP A 110 13.40 1.27 -6.72
N MET A 111 13.81 2.44 -7.20
CA MET A 111 14.99 3.16 -6.72
C MET A 111 14.80 3.79 -5.33
N ARG A 112 13.59 3.76 -4.75
CA ARG A 112 13.34 4.24 -3.38
C ARG A 112 13.25 3.09 -2.40
N ASP A 113 14.35 2.84 -1.72
CA ASP A 113 14.42 1.89 -0.62
C ASP A 113 13.55 2.29 0.57
N GLY A 114 13.16 1.28 1.37
CA GLY A 114 12.46 1.52 2.62
C GLY A 114 13.43 1.65 3.79
N VAL A 115 12.98 2.27 4.87
CA VAL A 115 13.78 2.44 6.09
C VAL A 115 13.17 1.60 7.19
N LEU A 116 13.99 0.73 7.80
CA LEU A 116 13.67 0.01 9.01
C LEU A 116 14.30 0.71 10.21
N THR A 117 13.45 1.11 11.15
CA THR A 117 13.85 1.71 12.42
C THR A 117 13.64 0.70 13.55
N ARG A 118 14.66 0.50 14.39
CA ARG A 118 14.61 -0.32 15.60
C ARG A 118 15.07 0.47 16.81
N VAL A 119 14.74 -0.03 17.99
CA VAL A 119 15.27 0.47 19.27
C VAL A 119 16.15 -0.63 19.87
N GLU A 120 17.42 -0.32 20.07
CA GLU A 120 18.41 -1.21 20.68
C GLU A 120 18.94 -0.54 21.95
N GLY A 121 18.38 -0.94 23.10
CA GLY A 121 18.62 -0.25 24.37
C GLY A 121 17.98 1.14 24.39
N GLU A 122 18.78 2.18 24.57
CA GLU A 122 18.33 3.59 24.51
C GLU A 122 18.53 4.21 23.13
N GLU A 123 19.15 3.50 22.19
CA GLU A 123 19.48 4.02 20.87
C GLU A 123 18.44 3.63 19.81
N ARG A 124 18.17 4.57 18.91
CA ARG A 124 17.39 4.34 17.70
C ARG A 124 18.35 4.02 16.56
N VAL A 125 18.19 2.84 15.97
CA VAL A 125 19.00 2.38 14.83
C VAL A 125 18.14 2.38 13.57
N GLU A 126 18.67 2.94 12.49
CA GLU A 126 18.01 2.96 11.18
C GLU A 126 18.83 2.21 10.14
N GLU A 127 18.16 1.37 9.38
CA GLU A 127 18.73 0.54 8.33
C GLU A 127 17.93 0.76 7.05
N THR A 128 18.62 1.09 5.95
CA THR A 128 17.98 1.16 4.63
C THR A 128 17.90 -0.25 4.05
N LEU A 129 16.70 -0.68 3.69
CA LEU A 129 16.43 -2.00 3.15
C LEU A 129 16.08 -1.90 1.68
N LEU A 130 16.88 -2.60 0.87
CA LEU A 130 16.76 -2.62 -0.58
C LEU A 130 15.38 -3.11 -1.01
N THR A 131 14.72 -2.39 -1.92
CA THR A 131 13.45 -2.84 -2.49
C THR A 131 13.72 -3.89 -3.57
N VAL A 132 13.61 -5.18 -3.21
CA VAL A 132 13.64 -6.27 -4.19
C VAL A 132 12.22 -6.49 -4.74
N PRO A 133 12.02 -6.52 -6.07
CA PRO A 133 10.71 -6.78 -6.67
C PRO A 133 10.15 -8.13 -6.17
N GLY A 134 8.93 -8.10 -5.60
CA GLY A 134 8.24 -9.31 -5.13
C GLY A 134 8.61 -9.84 -3.74
N GLU A 135 9.62 -9.28 -3.06
CA GLU A 135 10.07 -9.79 -1.73
C GLU A 135 9.48 -9.07 -0.52
N LEU A 136 8.52 -8.16 -0.72
CA LEU A 136 7.86 -7.44 0.39
C LEU A 136 7.31 -8.40 1.47
N SER A 137 6.96 -9.63 1.06
CA SER A 137 6.49 -10.72 1.91
C SER A 137 7.53 -11.27 2.89
N GLY A 138 8.80 -11.39 2.51
CA GLY A 138 9.85 -11.83 3.43
C GLY A 138 10.16 -10.79 4.50
N LEU A 139 10.11 -9.52 4.11
CA LEU A 139 10.48 -8.39 4.94
C LEU A 139 9.42 -8.08 6.01
N LEU A 140 8.14 -8.28 5.73
CA LEU A 140 7.06 -7.99 6.68
C LEU A 140 6.75 -9.15 7.65
N CYS A 141 7.05 -10.39 7.27
CA CYS A 141 6.79 -11.58 8.09
C CYS A 141 7.86 -11.78 9.19
N GLY A 142 9.10 -11.32 8.97
CA GLY A 142 10.20 -11.45 9.93
C GLY A 142 10.13 -10.53 11.16
N TYR A 143 9.22 -9.54 11.16
CA TYR A 143 9.12 -8.54 12.24
C TYR A 143 7.70 -8.41 12.83
N SER A 144 6.76 -9.26 12.42
CA SER A 144 5.40 -9.35 12.99
C SER A 144 5.32 -10.23 14.22
#